data_AF-A0A1J3CDM4-F1
#
_entry.id   AF-A0A1J3CDM4-F1
#
_cell.length_a   1.000
_cell.length_b   1.000
_cell.length_c   1.000
_cell.angle_alpha   90.00
_cell.angle_beta   90.00
_cell.angle_gamma   90.00
#
_symmetry.space_group_name_H-M   'P 1'
#
loop_
_entity.id
_entity.type
_entity.pdbx_description
1 polymer ?
#
loop_
_entity_poly.entity_id
_entity_poly.type
_entity_poly.pdbx_seq_one_letter_code
_entity_poly.pdbx_strand_id
1 'polypeptide(L)'
;EIDNIKLILADSGLNVDIGLEYLIDRSLIRVLPSSDTHVVKMHSLVEEMGKEVVRAQSDEPGEREFLTDSKNVCDVLEDGTGTKKIIGMSLDLDEIDELQIHKKAFKGMRNLRFLNIYTK
;
A
#
# COMPACT_ATOMS: atom_id res chain seq x y z
N GLU A 1 -0.64 -8.92 8.78
CA GLU A 1 -0.11 -10.19 9.35
C GLU A 1 1.01 -10.71 8.46
N ILE A 2 2.00 -11.38 9.03
CA ILE A 2 3.14 -11.92 8.27
C ILE A 2 2.68 -12.84 7.15
N ASP A 3 1.72 -13.72 7.42
CA ASP A 3 1.25 -14.69 6.43
C ASP A 3 0.58 -14.00 5.24
N ASN A 4 -0.15 -12.91 5.46
CA ASN A 4 -0.69 -12.07 4.38
C ASN A 4 0.43 -11.41 3.57
N ILE A 5 1.48 -10.89 4.23
CA ILE A 5 2.63 -10.30 3.53
C ILE A 5 3.30 -11.36 2.63
N LYS A 6 3.53 -12.56 3.16
CA LYS A 6 4.10 -13.69 2.40
C LYS A 6 3.21 -14.11 1.24
N LEU A 7 1.90 -14.21 1.47
CA LEU A 7 0.93 -14.61 0.47
C LEU A 7 0.90 -13.63 -0.70
N ILE A 8 0.80 -12.32 -0.42
CA ILE A 8 0.67 -11.32 -1.48
C ILE A 8 2.01 -11.12 -2.22
N LEU A 9 3.14 -11.37 -1.55
CA LEU A 9 4.47 -11.31 -2.16
C LEU A 9 4.97 -12.66 -2.71
N ALA A 10 4.15 -13.72 -2.73
CA ALA A 10 4.58 -15.04 -3.18
C ALA A 10 5.09 -15.03 -4.64
N ASP A 11 4.50 -14.20 -5.50
CA ASP A 11 4.86 -14.02 -6.91
C ASP A 11 5.76 -12.79 -7.14
N SER A 12 6.47 -12.30 -6.11
CA SER A 12 7.36 -11.14 -6.25
C SER A 12 8.79 -11.52 -6.66
N GLY A 13 9.15 -12.80 -6.59
CA GLY A 13 10.53 -13.27 -6.74
C GLY A 13 11.45 -12.87 -5.57
N LEU A 14 10.90 -12.22 -4.54
CA LEU A 14 11.64 -11.82 -3.34
C LEU A 14 11.68 -12.97 -2.34
N ASN A 15 12.80 -13.11 -1.63
CA ASN A 15 12.83 -13.89 -0.41
C ASN A 15 12.27 -13.06 0.74
N VAL A 16 10.96 -13.13 0.94
CA VAL A 16 10.22 -12.33 1.94
C VAL A 16 10.73 -12.61 3.35
N ASP A 17 11.07 -13.85 3.67
CA ASP A 17 11.60 -14.24 4.99
C ASP A 17 12.92 -13.51 5.30
N ILE A 18 13.88 -13.55 4.38
CA ILE A 18 15.16 -12.83 4.52
C ILE A 18 14.93 -11.31 4.60
N GLY A 19 14.00 -10.78 3.79
CA GLY A 19 13.65 -9.37 3.81
C GLY A 19 13.11 -8.93 5.17
N LEU A 20 12.20 -9.71 5.75
CA LEU A 20 11.64 -9.43 7.08
C LEU A 20 12.71 -9.53 8.18
N GLU A 21 13.56 -10.56 8.15
CA GLU A 21 14.67 -10.73 9.10
C GLU A 21 15.61 -9.51 9.07
N TYR A 22 16.01 -9.07 7.88
CA TYR A 22 16.86 -7.88 7.75
C TYR A 22 16.21 -6.60 8.27
N LEU A 23 14.90 -6.40 8.03
CA LEU A 23 14.17 -5.24 8.55
C LEU A 23 14.04 -5.28 10.09
N ILE A 24 13.95 -6.48 10.68
CA ILE A 24 13.95 -6.68 12.14
C ILE A 24 15.33 -6.36 12.72
N ASP A 25 16.40 -6.89 12.13
CA ASP A 25 17.79 -6.65 12.57
C ASP A 25 18.16 -5.16 12.54
N ARG A 26 17.61 -4.42 11.56
CA ARG A 26 17.77 -2.97 11.44
C ARG A 26 16.83 -2.16 12.34
N SER A 27 16.00 -2.84 13.15
CA SER A 27 14.98 -2.21 14.01
C SER A 27 13.98 -1.32 13.26
N LEU A 28 13.77 -1.57 11.95
CA LEU A 28 12.82 -0.82 11.12
C LEU A 28 11.39 -1.31 11.31
N ILE A 29 11.24 -2.61 11.59
CA ILE A 29 9.97 -3.24 11.93
C ILE A 29 10.11 -4.07 13.20
N ARG A 30 8.97 -4.37 13.83
CA ARG A 30 8.85 -5.32 14.93
C ARG A 30 7.75 -6.32 14.62
N VAL A 31 7.96 -7.56 15.01
CA VAL A 31 6.94 -8.60 14.93
C VAL A 31 6.37 -8.81 16.32
N LEU A 32 5.07 -8.59 16.47
CA LEU A 32 4.36 -8.81 17.72
C LEU A 32 3.49 -10.07 17.62
N PRO A 33 3.51 -10.96 18.62
CA PRO A 33 2.54 -12.04 18.71
C PRO A 33 1.14 -11.45 18.98
N SER A 34 0.14 -11.95 18.26
CA SER A 34 -1.26 -11.52 18.38
C SER A 34 -2.17 -12.73 18.27
N SER A 35 -2.64 -13.27 19.40
CA SER A 35 -3.47 -14.50 19.48
C SER A 35 -2.91 -15.63 18.60
N ASP A 36 -3.38 -15.73 17.35
CA ASP A 36 -3.03 -16.78 16.38
C ASP A 36 -2.16 -16.29 15.21
N THR A 37 -1.82 -14.99 15.15
CA THR A 37 -1.08 -14.38 14.04
C THR A 37 0.09 -13.52 14.50
N HIS A 38 1.00 -13.26 13.56
CA HIS A 38 2.14 -12.37 13.78
C HIS A 38 1.91 -11.05 13.05
N VAL A 39 1.85 -9.97 13.81
CA VAL A 39 1.60 -8.63 13.27
C VAL A 39 2.92 -7.89 13.11
N VAL A 40 3.22 -7.47 11.89
CA VAL A 40 4.32 -6.56 11.61
C VAL A 40 3.88 -5.15 11.99
N LYS A 41 4.65 -4.51 12.87
CA LYS A 41 4.52 -3.08 13.19
C LYS A 41 5.76 -2.33 12.71
N MET A 42 5.52 -1.19 12.09
CA MET A 42 6.54 -0.22 11.74
C MET A 42 6.47 0.95 12.73
N HIS A 43 7.61 1.59 13.02
CA HIS A 43 7.59 2.83 13.78
C HIS A 43 7.01 3.95 12.91
N SER A 44 6.20 4.85 13.48
CA SER A 44 5.51 5.92 12.72
C SER A 44 6.47 6.76 11.88
N LEU A 45 7.65 7.10 12.39
CA LEU A 45 8.68 7.83 11.63
C LEU A 45 9.23 7.05 10.42
N VAL A 46 9.37 5.73 10.53
CA VAL A 46 9.83 4.89 9.40
C VAL A 46 8.72 4.75 8.37
N GLU A 47 7.47 4.64 8.83
CA GLU A 47 6.29 4.63 7.97
C GLU A 47 6.15 5.94 7.20
N GLU A 48 6.24 7.08 7.88
CA GLU A 48 6.20 8.40 7.23
C GLU A 48 7.38 8.59 6.27
N MET A 49 8.58 8.14 6.63
CA MET A 49 9.71 8.14 5.69
C MET A 49 9.39 7.33 4.43
N GLY A 50 8.78 6.15 4.56
CA GLY A 50 8.36 5.34 3.41
C GLY A 50 7.32 6.05 2.55
N LYS A 51 6.33 6.71 3.16
CA LYS A 51 5.32 7.51 2.45
C LYS A 51 5.95 8.70 1.73
N GLU A 52 6.92 9.38 2.33
CA GLU A 52 7.65 10.49 1.70
C GLU A 52 8.46 10.03 0.48
N VAL A 53 9.10 8.86 0.54
CA VAL A 53 9.78 8.29 -0.63
C VAL A 53 8.82 8.11 -1.81
N VAL A 54 7.59 7.65 -1.53
CA VAL A 54 6.55 7.49 -2.57
C VAL A 54 6.01 8.84 -3.05
N ARG A 55 5.76 9.80 -2.16
CA ARG A 55 5.34 11.17 -2.51
C ARG A 55 6.37 11.87 -3.39
N ALA A 56 7.66 11.65 -3.14
CA ALA A 56 8.76 12.21 -3.93
C ALA A 56 8.88 11.63 -5.35
N GLN A 57 8.20 10.52 -5.68
CA GLN A 57 8.23 9.96 -7.03
C GLN A 57 7.55 10.87 -8.06
N SER A 58 6.51 11.61 -7.64
CA SER A 58 5.72 12.49 -8.50
C SER A 58 4.77 13.36 -7.68
N ASP A 59 4.56 14.60 -8.11
CA ASP A 59 3.49 15.46 -7.59
C ASP A 59 2.11 14.92 -7.95
N GLU A 60 1.98 14.30 -9.13
CA GLU A 60 0.75 13.65 -9.60
C GLU A 60 0.54 12.29 -8.90
N PRO A 61 -0.54 12.09 -8.13
CA PRO A 61 -0.79 10.83 -7.42
C PRO A 61 -0.90 9.63 -8.36
N GLY A 62 -1.53 9.79 -9.52
CA GLY A 62 -1.69 8.74 -10.53
C GLY A 62 -0.37 8.18 -11.10
N GLU A 63 0.74 8.89 -10.88
CA GLU A 63 2.09 8.57 -11.34
C GLU A 63 3.00 8.01 -10.23
N ARG A 64 2.47 7.74 -9.03
CA ARG A 64 3.17 7.09 -7.93
C ARG A 64 2.98 5.58 -7.96
N GLU A 65 3.88 4.84 -7.30
CA GLU A 65 3.78 3.38 -7.19
C GLU A 65 2.77 2.93 -6.13
N PHE A 66 2.62 3.68 -5.05
CA PHE A 66 1.68 3.37 -3.98
C PHE A 66 0.84 4.59 -3.60
N LEU A 67 -0.42 4.34 -3.24
CA LEU A 67 -1.32 5.35 -2.69
C LEU A 67 -1.85 4.88 -1.34
N THR A 68 -1.58 5.65 -0.28
CA THR A 68 -2.02 5.34 1.09
C THR A 68 -2.89 6.42 1.70
N ASP A 69 -3.06 7.54 0.99
CA ASP A 69 -3.91 8.65 1.41
C ASP A 69 -5.25 8.52 0.71
N SER A 70 -6.32 8.40 1.49
CA SER A 70 -7.67 8.09 0.99
C SER A 70 -8.15 9.12 -0.03
N LYS A 71 -7.85 10.41 0.20
CA LYS A 71 -8.19 11.49 -0.73
C LYS A 71 -7.52 11.31 -2.09
N ASN A 72 -6.21 11.08 -2.13
CA ASN A 72 -5.49 10.82 -3.38
C ASN A 72 -6.00 9.57 -4.10
N VAL A 73 -6.42 8.53 -3.37
CA VAL A 73 -7.02 7.34 -3.97
C VAL A 73 -8.37 7.67 -4.60
N CYS A 74 -9.23 8.42 -3.92
CA CYS A 74 -10.51 8.88 -4.47
C CYS A 74 -10.30 9.69 -5.75
N ASP A 75 -9.45 10.73 -5.72
CA ASP A 75 -9.18 11.58 -6.88
C ASP A 75 -8.73 10.73 -8.10
N VAL A 76 -7.84 9.76 -7.87
CA VAL A 76 -7.34 8.85 -8.93
C VAL A 76 -8.42 7.93 -9.48
N LEU A 77 -9.32 7.43 -8.63
CA LEU A 77 -10.42 6.55 -9.04
C LEU A 77 -11.57 7.30 -9.72
N GLU A 78 -11.88 8.51 -9.25
CA GLU A 78 -12.94 9.39 -9.75
C GLU A 78 -12.62 9.97 -11.12
N ASP A 79 -11.37 10.41 -11.33
CA ASP A 79 -10.95 10.96 -12.60
C ASP A 79 -10.39 9.90 -13.55
N GLY A 80 -10.09 8.71 -13.03
CA GLY A 80 -9.46 7.62 -13.77
C GLY A 80 -8.08 7.98 -14.30
N THR A 81 -7.32 8.76 -13.53
CA THR A 81 -5.95 9.22 -13.83
C THR A 81 -4.88 8.20 -13.46
N GLY A 82 -5.27 7.08 -12.85
CA GLY A 82 -4.36 6.01 -12.45
C GLY A 82 -3.59 5.41 -13.63
N THR A 83 -2.26 5.31 -13.49
CA THR A 83 -1.38 4.83 -14.56
C THR A 83 -0.78 3.47 -14.26
N LYS A 84 -0.01 2.94 -15.22
CA LYS A 84 0.71 1.67 -15.06
C LYS A 84 1.77 1.70 -13.95
N LYS A 85 2.10 2.86 -13.39
CA LYS A 85 3.05 2.95 -12.28
C LYS A 85 2.43 2.47 -10.97
N ILE A 86 1.12 2.62 -10.80
CA ILE A 86 0.43 2.19 -9.58
C ILE A 86 0.55 0.68 -9.45
N ILE A 87 1.17 0.26 -8.34
CA ILE A 87 1.34 -1.11 -7.89
C ILE A 87 0.39 -1.39 -6.74
N GLY A 88 0.13 -0.41 -5.86
CA GLY A 88 -0.73 -0.62 -4.70
C GLY A 88 -1.56 0.59 -4.28
N MET A 89 -2.76 0.34 -3.76
CA MET A 89 -3.64 1.36 -3.17
C MET A 89 -4.26 0.86 -1.87
N SER A 90 -4.41 1.76 -0.90
CA SER A 90 -5.10 1.53 0.36
C SER A 90 -6.09 2.66 0.61
N LEU A 91 -7.36 2.31 0.82
CA LEU A 91 -8.47 3.23 1.00
C LEU A 91 -9.20 2.93 2.31
N ASP A 92 -9.26 3.94 3.18
CA ASP A 92 -10.09 3.93 4.38
C ASP A 92 -11.47 4.50 4.05
N LEU A 93 -12.50 3.67 4.10
CA LEU A 93 -13.87 4.08 3.80
C LEU A 93 -14.48 4.96 4.89
N ASP A 94 -13.92 5.00 6.10
CA ASP A 94 -14.42 5.89 7.16
C ASP A 94 -13.94 7.33 6.97
N GLU A 95 -12.95 7.56 6.09
CA GLU A 95 -12.42 8.88 5.77
C GLU A 95 -13.16 9.54 4.59
N ILE A 96 -14.15 8.86 4.01
CA ILE A 96 -14.85 9.30 2.80
C ILE A 96 -16.37 9.17 2.97
N ASP A 97 -17.13 10.16 2.51
CA ASP A 97 -18.60 10.11 2.55
C ASP A 97 -19.17 9.29 1.39
N GLU A 98 -18.65 9.53 0.18
CA GLU A 98 -19.07 8.90 -1.06
C GLU A 98 -17.84 8.69 -1.95
N LEU A 99 -17.80 7.56 -2.68
CA LEU A 99 -16.76 7.25 -3.65
C LEU A 99 -17.39 7.00 -5.02
N GLN A 100 -17.04 7.84 -5.99
CA GLN A 100 -17.42 7.61 -7.38
C GLN A 100 -16.27 6.94 -8.12
N ILE A 101 -16.53 5.83 -8.82
CA ILE A 101 -15.46 5.14 -9.56
C ILE A 101 -15.69 5.34 -11.04
N HIS A 102 -14.76 6.01 -11.71
CA HIS A 102 -14.82 6.17 -13.16
C HIS A 102 -14.84 4.80 -13.84
N LYS A 103 -15.67 4.64 -14.88
CA LYS A 103 -15.79 3.38 -15.64
C LYS A 103 -14.45 2.85 -16.17
N LYS A 104 -13.47 3.73 -16.36
CA LYS A 104 -12.12 3.39 -16.84
C LYS A 104 -11.03 3.55 -15.78
N ALA A 105 -11.37 3.71 -14.51
CA ALA A 105 -10.41 3.95 -13.43
C ALA A 105 -9.22 2.97 -13.46
N PHE A 106 -9.52 1.67 -13.48
CA PHE A 106 -8.49 0.63 -13.50
C PHE A 106 -7.88 0.33 -14.87
N LYS A 107 -8.37 0.95 -15.95
CA LYS A 107 -7.92 0.63 -17.32
C LYS A 107 -6.44 0.98 -17.53
N GLY A 108 -5.97 2.05 -16.88
CA GLY A 108 -4.57 2.49 -16.95
C GLY A 108 -3.63 1.73 -16.00
N MET A 109 -4.17 1.17 -14.91
CA MET A 109 -3.42 0.59 -13.79
C MET A 109 -3.08 -0.90 -13.99
N ARG A 110 -2.41 -1.23 -15.09
CA ARG A 110 -2.14 -2.64 -15.47
C ARG A 110 -1.19 -3.38 -14.54
N ASN A 111 -0.45 -2.66 -13.68
CA ASN A 111 0.48 -3.23 -12.71
C ASN A 111 -0.07 -3.20 -11.28
N LEU A 112 -1.35 -2.85 -11.09
CA LEU A 112 -1.97 -2.86 -9.77
C LEU A 112 -2.02 -4.30 -9.24
N ARG A 113 -1.35 -4.53 -8.11
CA ARG A 113 -1.26 -5.83 -7.42
C ARG A 113 -1.90 -5.79 -6.04
N PHE A 114 -1.83 -4.65 -5.36
CA PHE A 114 -2.34 -4.49 -4.00
C PHE A 114 -3.51 -3.52 -4.00
N LEU A 115 -4.68 -3.98 -3.55
CA LEU A 115 -5.83 -3.13 -3.33
C LEU A 115 -6.41 -3.48 -1.96
N ASN A 116 -6.33 -2.53 -1.04
CA ASN A 116 -6.89 -2.64 0.29
C ASN A 116 -8.01 -1.62 0.44
N ILE A 117 -9.21 -2.08 0.76
CA ILE A 117 -10.38 -1.24 1.03
C ILE A 117 -10.96 -1.73 2.34
N TYR A 118 -11.04 -0.86 3.34
CA TYR A 118 -11.42 -1.24 4.70
C TYR A 118 -12.21 -0.14 5.41
N THR A 119 -12.93 -0.54 6.46
CA THR A 119 -13.50 0.32 7.51
C THR A 119 -12.84 -0.08 8.83
N LYS A 120 -12.76 0.83 9.81
CA LYS A 120 -12.19 0.56 11.14
C LYS A 120 -13.07 -0.33 12.02
#